data_AF-A0A1E9DIN0-F1
#
_entry.id   AF-A0A1E9DIN0-F1
#
_cell.length_a   1.000
_cell.length_b   1.000
_cell.length_c   1.000
_cell.angle_alpha   90.00
_cell.angle_beta   90.00
_cell.angle_gamma   90.00
#
_symmetry.space_group_name_H-M   'P 1'
#
loop_
_entity.id
_entity.type
_entity.pdbx_description
1 polymer ?
#
loop_
_entity_poly.entity_id
_entity_poly.type
_entity_poly.pdbx_seq_one_letter_code
_entity_poly.pdbx_strand_id
1 'polypeptide(L)'
;MLKGKSVIELTDVRTNTKEIYEDENLITNAVPDLLRLNPSGLMYPIYKTNAEEYKEEIFPIANKCYGGILLFEAPLDENSNKYIAPANNKIIGYASNDVNSTDAPKRGSANLTESTPIENGYKFVWDFSTSQANGRISALALTHYKGGRYFYGDAYGRQSCLRLNYTYTSIDNEILKVYVGMVEADALHNTITSVWPLENKTLEILKMQEPLTSIGLNDPIFKNAPQNIEKTTISIEDFYKNIGTYDWYESGFFDGKDGYYYGFIRNLENNYTDLNRIKIKKDDCSYTIDHWKLNNIRLYRIGSYPSSSNSAYKNGYSLLKNGYLYVPNNDCNKIYKINANNPVDVSEIAIDFEMKYTSGESTSLGIYEWGDYILGYKFVIDGDDNIIQTSNATFYDMMTPSIEFGPFRVGYGSFRGNLYKNLYLHTPYLGTINNLSSPILKTADKTMKITYTLTEEE
;
A
#
# COMPACT_ATOMS: atom_id res chain seq x y z
N MET A 1 28.35 -2.45 -12.25
CA MET A 1 27.09 -1.81 -11.81
C MET A 1 26.05 -1.97 -12.93
N LEU A 2 24.74 -2.02 -12.67
CA LEU A 2 23.77 -2.01 -13.78
C LEU A 2 23.71 -0.59 -14.38
N LYS A 3 23.64 -0.51 -15.71
CA LYS A 3 23.32 0.71 -16.45
C LYS A 3 22.18 0.40 -17.41
N GLY A 4 21.34 1.39 -17.70
CA GLY A 4 20.40 1.19 -18.78
C GLY A 4 20.09 2.44 -19.57
N LYS A 5 19.43 2.16 -20.69
CA LYS A 5 19.12 3.10 -21.75
C LYS A 5 17.74 2.77 -22.30
N SER A 6 16.90 3.77 -22.46
CA SER A 6 15.63 3.66 -23.16
C SER A 6 15.69 4.36 -24.51
N VAL A 7 15.04 3.78 -25.50
CA VAL A 7 14.77 4.36 -26.81
C VAL A 7 13.26 4.31 -27.02
N ILE A 8 12.63 5.45 -27.23
CA ILE A 8 11.21 5.58 -27.53
C ILE A 8 11.06 5.99 -28.98
N GLU A 9 10.36 5.19 -29.77
CA GLU A 9 9.99 5.48 -31.15
C GLU A 9 8.49 5.79 -31.24
N LEU A 10 8.12 7.03 -31.57
CA LEU A 10 6.75 7.37 -31.93
C LEU A 10 6.62 7.34 -33.45
N THR A 11 5.70 6.54 -33.98
CA THR A 11 5.48 6.42 -35.43
C THR A 11 4.09 6.93 -35.80
N ASP A 12 4.02 7.98 -36.63
CA ASP A 12 2.77 8.48 -37.20
C ASP A 12 2.19 7.47 -38.19
N VAL A 13 0.95 7.03 -37.97
CA VAL A 13 0.32 5.96 -38.78
C VAL A 13 -0.11 6.41 -40.18
N ARG A 14 -0.16 7.72 -40.45
CA ARG A 14 -0.53 8.29 -41.75
C ARG A 14 0.69 8.56 -42.61
N THR A 15 1.77 9.04 -42.01
CA THR A 15 2.99 9.45 -42.73
C THR A 15 4.12 8.43 -42.63
N ASN A 16 4.07 7.50 -41.68
CA ASN A 16 5.17 6.61 -41.28
C ASN A 16 6.43 7.34 -40.79
N THR A 17 6.31 8.63 -40.43
CA THR A 17 7.41 9.40 -39.86
C THR A 17 7.67 8.94 -38.42
N LYS A 18 8.95 8.80 -38.07
CA LYS A 18 9.40 8.39 -36.74
C LYS A 18 10.03 9.56 -35.98
N GLU A 19 9.63 9.71 -34.72
CA GLU A 19 10.32 10.52 -33.73
C GLU A 19 11.02 9.57 -32.75
N ILE A 20 12.31 9.80 -32.48
CA ILE A 20 13.14 8.93 -31.64
C ILE A 20 13.67 9.76 -30.47
N TYR A 21 13.49 9.22 -29.25
CA TYR A 21 13.95 9.82 -28.01
C TYR A 21 14.81 8.82 -27.25
N GLU A 22 15.96 9.25 -26.74
CA GLU A 22 16.91 8.40 -26.03
C GLU A 22 17.36 9.08 -24.74
N ASP A 23 17.34 8.34 -23.65
CA ASP A 23 17.79 8.81 -22.34
C ASP A 23 18.37 7.63 -21.52
N GLU A 24 19.26 7.94 -20.58
CA GLU A 24 19.86 6.96 -19.65
C GLU A 24 19.09 6.93 -18.33
N ASN A 25 19.27 5.88 -17.53
CA ASN A 25 18.54 5.75 -16.27
C ASN A 25 19.42 5.72 -15.03
N LEU A 26 18.81 6.12 -13.90
CA LEU A 26 19.23 5.76 -12.56
C LEU A 26 18.73 4.34 -12.25
N ILE A 27 19.59 3.47 -11.73
CA ILE A 27 19.16 2.20 -11.13
C ILE A 27 18.80 2.47 -9.67
N THR A 28 17.63 2.03 -9.23
CA THR A 28 17.25 2.15 -7.81
C THR A 28 17.73 0.94 -7.02
N ASN A 29 17.68 1.06 -5.69
CA ASN A 29 17.95 -0.04 -4.79
C ASN A 29 16.77 -1.02 -4.67
N ALA A 30 15.63 -0.82 -5.37
CA ALA A 30 14.45 -1.68 -5.23
C ALA A 30 14.78 -3.15 -5.50
N VAL A 31 15.38 -3.48 -6.65
CA VAL A 31 15.72 -4.88 -6.98
C VAL A 31 16.91 -5.42 -6.19
N PRO A 32 18.01 -4.67 -5.97
CA PRO A 32 19.05 -5.10 -5.02
C PRO A 32 18.50 -5.43 -3.62
N ASP A 33 17.57 -4.63 -3.11
CA ASP A 33 16.98 -4.81 -1.79
C ASP A 33 16.03 -6.01 -1.74
N LEU A 34 15.42 -6.42 -2.86
CA LEU A 34 14.69 -7.71 -2.93
C LEU A 34 15.58 -8.89 -2.56
N LEU A 35 16.87 -8.82 -2.90
CA LEU A 35 17.81 -9.92 -2.69
C LEU A 35 18.56 -9.79 -1.35
N ARG A 36 18.70 -8.57 -0.83
CA ARG A 36 19.49 -8.26 0.38
C ARG A 36 18.66 -8.23 1.65
N LEU A 37 17.43 -7.75 1.57
CA LEU A 37 16.57 -7.59 2.74
C LEU A 37 15.90 -8.92 3.09
N ASN A 38 15.80 -9.18 4.39
CA ASN A 38 15.04 -10.31 4.93
C ASN A 38 14.19 -9.85 6.12
N PRO A 39 13.13 -9.06 5.86
CA PRO A 39 12.33 -8.48 6.93
C PRO A 39 11.67 -9.58 7.76
N SER A 40 11.87 -9.52 9.07
CA SER A 40 11.41 -10.48 10.07
C SER A 40 11.77 -11.94 9.78
N GLY A 41 12.83 -12.19 9.00
CA GLY A 41 13.22 -13.55 8.60
C GLY A 41 12.26 -14.22 7.61
N LEU A 42 11.29 -13.49 7.05
CA LEU A 42 10.20 -14.03 6.24
C LEU A 42 10.58 -14.37 4.79
N MET A 43 11.82 -14.14 4.35
CA MET A 43 12.26 -14.52 3.00
C MET A 43 12.55 -16.02 2.86
N TYR A 44 12.62 -16.74 3.98
CA TYR A 44 12.75 -18.19 4.00
C TYR A 44 11.38 -18.81 4.29
N PRO A 45 10.61 -19.28 3.29
CA PRO A 45 9.30 -19.87 3.52
C PRO A 45 9.44 -21.18 4.28
N ILE A 46 9.16 -21.14 5.59
CA ILE A 46 9.30 -22.28 6.50
C ILE A 46 8.00 -23.11 6.57
N TYR A 47 6.85 -22.53 6.22
CA TYR A 47 5.55 -23.21 6.17
C TYR A 47 4.89 -22.97 4.81
N LYS A 48 4.40 -24.04 4.16
CA LYS A 48 3.84 -23.97 2.79
C LYS A 48 2.35 -24.30 2.76
N THR A 49 1.51 -23.29 2.55
CA THR A 49 0.20 -23.33 1.85
C THR A 49 -0.19 -21.89 1.48
N ASN A 50 -0.88 -21.63 0.36
CA ASN A 50 -1.48 -20.31 0.00
C ASN A 50 -0.56 -19.07 -0.15
N ALA A 51 0.75 -19.21 -0.34
CA ALA A 51 1.66 -18.13 -0.76
C ALA A 51 2.24 -18.43 -2.15
N GLU A 52 2.57 -17.41 -2.94
CA GLU A 52 3.27 -17.62 -4.20
C GLU A 52 4.69 -18.12 -3.92
N GLU A 53 5.24 -18.96 -4.80
CA GLU A 53 6.61 -19.42 -4.62
C GLU A 53 7.56 -18.23 -4.86
N TYR A 54 8.17 -17.72 -3.78
CA TYR A 54 9.15 -16.61 -3.83
C TYR A 54 10.09 -16.71 -5.04
N LYS A 55 10.62 -17.92 -5.30
CA LYS A 55 11.54 -18.15 -6.43
C LYS A 55 10.88 -17.87 -7.80
N GLU A 56 9.61 -18.20 -7.99
CA GLU A 56 8.87 -18.07 -9.24
C GLU A 56 8.44 -16.63 -9.51
N GLU A 57 8.33 -15.82 -8.45
CA GLU A 57 7.98 -14.41 -8.56
C GLU A 57 9.20 -13.50 -8.66
N ILE A 58 10.38 -13.95 -8.22
CA ILE A 58 11.62 -13.15 -8.28
C ILE A 58 12.53 -13.55 -9.46
N PHE A 59 12.52 -14.81 -9.87
CA PHE A 59 13.44 -15.31 -10.91
C PHE A 59 12.73 -15.72 -12.21
N PRO A 60 13.36 -15.50 -13.38
CA PRO A 60 14.62 -14.76 -13.57
C PRO A 60 14.45 -13.24 -13.36
N ILE A 61 15.49 -12.59 -12.81
CA ILE A 61 15.44 -11.17 -12.37
C ILE A 61 15.00 -10.24 -13.50
N ALA A 62 15.55 -10.41 -14.71
CA ALA A 62 15.22 -9.57 -15.86
C ALA A 62 13.72 -9.57 -16.15
N ASN A 63 13.13 -10.77 -16.33
CA ASN A 63 11.72 -10.89 -16.73
C ASN A 63 10.74 -10.71 -15.57
N LYS A 64 11.18 -10.81 -14.32
CA LYS A 64 10.30 -10.70 -13.14
C LYS A 64 10.43 -9.33 -12.48
N CYS A 65 11.61 -9.00 -11.98
CA CYS A 65 11.86 -7.78 -11.21
C CYS A 65 11.99 -6.52 -12.09
N TYR A 66 12.43 -6.66 -13.33
CA TYR A 66 12.48 -5.57 -14.31
C TYR A 66 11.53 -5.78 -15.49
N GLY A 67 10.66 -6.79 -15.39
CA GLY A 67 9.86 -7.26 -16.52
C GLY A 67 8.68 -6.38 -16.90
N GLY A 68 8.41 -5.31 -16.16
CA GLY A 68 7.41 -4.32 -16.51
C GLY A 68 8.00 -2.93 -16.70
N ILE A 69 7.23 -2.05 -17.33
CA ILE A 69 7.54 -0.63 -17.50
C ILE A 69 6.35 0.23 -17.09
N LEU A 70 6.62 1.38 -16.48
CA LEU A 70 5.66 2.41 -16.07
C LEU A 70 6.00 3.73 -16.76
N LEU A 71 5.01 4.46 -17.25
CA LEU A 71 5.15 5.73 -17.97
C LEU A 71 4.40 6.83 -17.22
N PHE A 72 5.12 7.86 -16.77
CA PHE A 72 4.59 8.91 -15.91
C PHE A 72 4.48 10.26 -16.60
N GLU A 73 3.48 11.05 -16.19
CA GLU A 73 3.22 12.36 -16.76
C GLU A 73 4.28 13.39 -16.36
N ALA A 74 4.71 13.38 -15.11
CA ALA A 74 5.73 14.27 -14.57
C ALA A 74 7.06 13.51 -14.34
N PRO A 75 8.20 14.23 -14.33
CA PRO A 75 9.48 13.66 -13.92
C PRO A 75 9.39 13.02 -12.52
N LEU A 76 10.18 11.98 -12.31
CA LEU A 76 10.36 11.33 -11.01
C LEU A 76 11.60 11.91 -10.32
N ASP A 77 11.58 11.92 -8.99
CA ASP A 77 12.76 12.32 -8.21
C ASP A 77 13.86 11.26 -8.34
N GLU A 78 15.03 11.67 -8.83
CA GLU A 78 16.18 10.78 -9.10
C GLU A 78 16.90 10.42 -7.80
N ASN A 79 16.31 9.49 -7.06
CA ASN A 79 16.85 8.99 -5.81
C ASN A 79 16.78 7.46 -5.79
N SER A 80 17.93 6.81 -5.63
CA SER A 80 18.01 5.35 -5.65
C SER A 80 17.28 4.68 -4.49
N ASN A 81 16.95 5.41 -3.41
CA ASN A 81 16.19 4.91 -2.27
C ASN A 81 14.68 5.23 -2.34
N LYS A 82 14.20 5.87 -3.42
CA LYS A 82 12.77 6.12 -3.64
C LYS A 82 12.16 5.04 -4.51
N TYR A 83 11.49 4.09 -3.87
CA TYR A 83 10.93 2.93 -4.56
C TYR A 83 9.51 3.12 -5.07
N ILE A 84 8.78 4.13 -4.59
CA ILE A 84 7.36 4.31 -4.92
C ILE A 84 7.18 5.65 -5.62
N ALA A 85 6.46 5.65 -6.74
CA ALA A 85 6.05 6.89 -7.40
C ALA A 85 5.02 7.65 -6.54
N PRO A 86 5.09 8.99 -6.48
CA PRO A 86 4.05 9.80 -5.85
C PRO A 86 2.67 9.54 -6.45
N ALA A 87 1.62 9.47 -5.63
CA ALA A 87 0.27 9.18 -6.10
C ALA A 87 -0.35 10.32 -6.92
N ASN A 88 0.20 11.54 -6.83
CA ASN A 88 -0.16 12.68 -7.67
C ASN A 88 0.61 12.72 -9.01
N ASN A 89 1.56 11.81 -9.25
CA ASN A 89 2.19 11.67 -10.56
C ASN A 89 1.40 10.66 -11.40
N LYS A 90 0.62 11.19 -12.33
CA LYS A 90 -0.32 10.41 -13.13
C LYS A 90 0.40 9.37 -14.00
N ILE A 91 -0.09 8.13 -13.91
CA ILE A 91 0.31 7.05 -14.82
C ILE A 91 -0.38 7.21 -16.17
N ILE A 92 0.41 7.32 -17.23
CA ILE A 92 -0.03 7.45 -18.62
C ILE A 92 -0.13 6.08 -19.30
N GLY A 93 0.83 5.20 -19.03
CA GLY A 93 0.84 3.85 -19.57
C GLY A 93 1.71 2.90 -18.75
N TYR A 94 1.51 1.61 -18.95
CA TYR A 94 2.32 0.53 -18.38
C TYR A 94 2.32 -0.67 -19.32
N ALA A 95 3.35 -1.50 -19.23
CA ALA A 95 3.36 -2.79 -19.90
C ALA A 95 4.12 -3.83 -19.07
N SER A 96 3.78 -5.10 -19.27
CA SER A 96 4.32 -6.25 -18.51
C SER A 96 5.20 -7.11 -19.42
N ASN A 97 5.67 -8.25 -18.95
CA ASN A 97 6.44 -9.22 -19.70
C ASN A 97 5.59 -10.13 -20.62
N ASP A 98 4.31 -9.80 -20.80
CA ASP A 98 3.32 -10.53 -21.60
C ASP A 98 2.57 -9.61 -22.57
N VAL A 99 2.05 -10.20 -23.63
CA VAL A 99 1.16 -9.53 -24.59
C VAL A 99 -0.13 -9.14 -23.88
N ASN A 100 -0.58 -7.90 -24.08
CA ASN A 100 -1.86 -7.46 -23.56
C ASN A 100 -3.00 -8.18 -24.30
N SER A 101 -3.84 -8.90 -23.56
CA SER A 101 -5.03 -9.59 -24.07
C SER A 101 -6.33 -8.80 -23.87
N THR A 102 -6.23 -7.54 -23.44
CA THR A 102 -7.36 -6.67 -23.09
C THR A 102 -7.32 -5.35 -23.86
N ASP A 103 -8.44 -4.63 -23.89
CA ASP A 103 -8.52 -3.30 -24.49
C ASP A 103 -8.15 -2.16 -23.52
N ALA A 104 -7.42 -2.47 -22.43
CA ALA A 104 -7.05 -1.49 -21.42
C ALA A 104 -6.24 -0.33 -22.03
N PRO A 105 -6.72 0.94 -21.93
CA PRO A 105 -6.15 2.08 -22.66
C PRO A 105 -4.76 2.50 -22.15
N LYS A 106 -4.34 2.03 -20.98
CA LYS A 106 -3.00 2.30 -20.45
C LYS A 106 -2.02 1.15 -20.68
N ARG A 107 -2.50 -0.04 -21.07
CA ARG A 107 -1.71 -1.26 -21.09
C ARG A 107 -1.11 -1.54 -22.47
N GLY A 108 0.21 -1.46 -22.59
CA GLY A 108 0.96 -1.93 -23.76
C GLY A 108 1.24 -3.44 -23.73
N SER A 109 1.83 -3.93 -24.82
CA SER A 109 2.16 -5.34 -25.03
C SER A 109 3.66 -5.57 -25.05
N ALA A 110 4.13 -6.64 -24.41
CA ALA A 110 5.50 -7.11 -24.63
C ALA A 110 5.68 -7.59 -26.07
N ASN A 111 6.76 -7.17 -26.71
CA ASN A 111 7.23 -7.76 -27.95
C ASN A 111 8.15 -8.93 -27.61
N LEU A 112 7.56 -10.14 -27.58
CA LEU A 112 8.24 -11.35 -27.13
C LEU A 112 9.33 -11.83 -28.11
N THR A 113 9.32 -11.35 -29.36
CA THR A 113 10.34 -11.68 -30.36
C THR A 113 11.57 -10.79 -30.22
N GLU A 114 11.36 -9.50 -29.93
CA GLU A 114 12.46 -8.54 -29.79
C GLU A 114 13.01 -8.48 -28.36
N SER A 115 12.25 -8.89 -27.34
CA SER A 115 12.72 -8.98 -25.95
C SER A 115 13.60 -10.22 -25.75
N THR A 116 14.88 -10.04 -25.49
CA THR A 116 15.87 -11.13 -25.44
C THR A 116 17.01 -10.81 -24.49
N PRO A 117 17.66 -11.83 -23.89
CA PRO A 117 19.01 -11.69 -23.37
C PRO A 117 19.96 -11.13 -24.43
N ILE A 118 20.92 -10.33 -24.00
CA ILE A 118 22.06 -9.84 -24.77
C ILE A 118 23.36 -10.21 -24.03
N GLU A 119 24.52 -10.04 -24.66
CA GLU A 119 25.82 -10.54 -24.16
C GLU A 119 26.10 -10.19 -22.68
N ASN A 120 25.85 -8.95 -22.28
CA ASN A 120 26.09 -8.45 -20.92
C ASN A 120 24.81 -7.89 -20.28
N GLY A 121 23.63 -8.43 -20.59
CA GLY A 121 22.40 -7.90 -20.03
C GLY A 121 21.10 -8.39 -20.68
N TYR A 122 20.09 -7.52 -20.70
CA TYR A 122 18.78 -7.83 -21.27
C TYR A 122 18.21 -6.65 -22.05
N LYS A 123 17.56 -6.94 -23.18
CA LYS A 123 16.81 -5.99 -23.97
C LYS A 123 15.32 -6.29 -23.83
N PHE A 124 14.56 -5.32 -23.36
CA PHE A 124 13.11 -5.33 -23.25
C PHE A 124 12.50 -4.50 -24.38
N VAL A 125 11.43 -4.99 -24.98
CA VAL A 125 10.70 -4.24 -26.02
C VAL A 125 9.20 -4.31 -25.74
N TRP A 126 8.56 -3.15 -25.73
CA TRP A 126 7.11 -3.01 -25.59
C TRP A 126 6.53 -2.18 -26.72
N ASP A 127 5.36 -2.60 -27.20
CA ASP A 127 4.60 -1.92 -28.23
C ASP A 127 3.27 -1.40 -27.65
N PHE A 128 2.93 -0.17 -28.01
CA PHE A 128 1.68 0.51 -27.66
C PHE A 128 0.97 0.93 -28.93
N SER A 129 -0.29 0.51 -29.05
CA SER A 129 -1.14 0.87 -30.18
C SER A 129 -1.53 2.34 -30.16
N THR A 130 -2.28 2.78 -31.18
CA THR A 130 -2.84 4.14 -31.27
C THR A 130 -3.83 4.46 -30.16
N SER A 131 -4.51 3.46 -29.58
CA SER A 131 -5.45 3.67 -28.47
C SER A 131 -4.80 3.62 -27.09
N GLN A 132 -3.50 3.30 -27.01
CA GLN A 132 -2.83 3.01 -25.75
C GLN A 132 -1.80 4.07 -25.36
N ALA A 133 -1.71 4.33 -24.05
CA ALA A 133 -0.74 5.23 -23.42
C ALA A 133 -0.71 6.65 -24.00
N ASN A 134 -1.87 7.16 -24.43
CA ASN A 134 -1.99 8.51 -24.95
C ASN A 134 -1.92 9.54 -23.82
N GLY A 135 -1.04 10.52 -23.95
CA GLY A 135 -0.77 11.52 -22.93
C GLY A 135 0.64 12.08 -23.02
N ARG A 136 0.93 13.05 -22.16
CA ARG A 136 2.27 13.62 -21.99
C ARG A 136 3.09 12.68 -21.11
N ILE A 137 4.25 12.23 -21.57
CA ILE A 137 5.15 11.33 -20.84
C ILE A 137 6.44 12.09 -20.55
N SER A 138 6.88 12.11 -19.30
CA SER A 138 8.14 12.75 -18.89
C SER A 138 9.11 11.79 -18.21
N ALA A 139 8.66 10.62 -17.78
CA ALA A 139 9.52 9.64 -17.14
C ALA A 139 9.07 8.19 -17.37
N LEU A 140 10.04 7.28 -17.33
CA LEU A 140 9.87 5.85 -17.41
C LEU A 140 10.53 5.18 -16.21
N ALA A 141 9.96 4.08 -15.77
CA ALA A 141 10.56 3.24 -14.75
C ALA A 141 10.33 1.77 -15.07
N LEU A 142 11.39 0.96 -15.05
CA LEU A 142 11.22 -0.48 -14.98
C LEU A 142 10.66 -0.86 -13.62
N THR A 143 9.83 -1.90 -13.58
CA THR A 143 9.10 -2.36 -12.40
C THR A 143 8.98 -3.88 -12.42
N HIS A 144 8.50 -4.46 -11.34
CA HIS A 144 8.06 -5.86 -11.35
C HIS A 144 6.99 -6.10 -12.42
N TYR A 145 7.02 -7.25 -13.09
CA TYR A 145 6.09 -7.55 -14.19
C TYR A 145 4.61 -7.42 -13.80
N LYS A 146 4.23 -7.83 -12.58
CA LYS A 146 2.86 -7.63 -12.06
C LYS A 146 2.48 -6.15 -11.90
N GLY A 147 3.44 -5.29 -11.53
CA GLY A 147 3.28 -3.84 -11.53
C GLY A 147 3.14 -3.29 -12.95
N GLY A 148 3.88 -3.83 -13.92
CA GLY A 148 3.70 -3.53 -15.34
C GLY A 148 2.41 -4.09 -15.95
N ARG A 149 1.73 -5.04 -15.28
CA ARG A 149 0.51 -5.67 -15.78
C ARG A 149 -0.73 -4.87 -15.45
N TYR A 150 -0.83 -4.39 -14.21
CA TYR A 150 -2.01 -3.70 -13.69
C TYR A 150 -1.70 -2.49 -12.81
N PHE A 151 -0.45 -2.04 -12.72
CA PHE A 151 -0.01 -0.96 -11.81
C PHE A 151 -0.65 -1.11 -10.40
N TYR A 152 -1.44 -0.13 -9.96
CA TYR A 152 -2.24 -0.21 -8.73
C TYR A 152 -3.62 -0.87 -8.88
N GLY A 153 -4.08 -1.02 -10.11
CA GLY A 153 -5.31 -1.68 -10.50
C GLY A 153 -6.16 -0.83 -11.43
N ASP A 154 -6.96 -1.52 -12.24
CA ASP A 154 -7.98 -0.96 -13.11
C ASP A 154 -9.15 -1.97 -13.23
N ALA A 155 -10.12 -1.68 -14.11
CA ALA A 155 -11.25 -2.57 -14.35
C ALA A 155 -10.86 -3.97 -14.88
N TYR A 156 -9.64 -4.14 -15.40
CA TYR A 156 -9.15 -5.38 -16.01
C TYR A 156 -8.35 -6.24 -15.03
N GLY A 157 -7.74 -5.66 -14.00
CA GLY A 157 -7.00 -6.42 -13.01
C GLY A 157 -6.35 -5.57 -11.92
N ARG A 158 -5.78 -6.25 -10.91
CA ARG A 158 -5.01 -5.62 -9.84
C ARG A 158 -4.01 -6.61 -9.23
N GLN A 159 -2.74 -6.24 -9.21
CA GLN A 159 -1.65 -7.08 -8.67
C GLN A 159 -0.60 -6.28 -7.90
N SER A 160 -1.00 -5.15 -7.30
CA SER A 160 -0.13 -4.22 -6.59
C SER A 160 0.42 -4.76 -5.25
N CYS A 161 -0.32 -5.70 -4.65
CA CYS A 161 0.00 -6.34 -3.38
C CYS A 161 0.26 -7.83 -3.63
N LEU A 162 1.51 -8.27 -3.52
CA LEU A 162 1.88 -9.66 -3.79
C LEU A 162 2.32 -10.41 -2.53
N ARG A 163 1.54 -11.38 -2.04
CA ARG A 163 1.92 -12.15 -0.83
C ARG A 163 3.00 -13.16 -1.17
N LEU A 164 4.23 -12.88 -0.75
CA LEU A 164 5.39 -13.75 -0.97
C LEU A 164 5.51 -14.84 0.10
N ASN A 165 5.14 -14.53 1.34
CA ASN A 165 5.20 -15.50 2.44
C ASN A 165 4.27 -15.10 3.58
N TYR A 166 3.97 -16.04 4.46
CA TYR A 166 3.46 -15.76 5.79
C TYR A 166 3.89 -16.85 6.78
N THR A 167 3.91 -16.50 8.06
CA THR A 167 4.02 -17.47 9.15
C THR A 167 2.80 -17.34 10.04
N TYR A 168 2.46 -18.42 10.74
CA TYR A 168 1.46 -18.36 11.80
C TYR A 168 1.97 -19.05 13.06
N THR A 169 1.61 -18.53 14.23
CA THR A 169 1.99 -19.13 15.51
C THR A 169 0.91 -18.88 16.55
N SER A 170 0.57 -19.94 17.30
CA SER A 170 -0.33 -19.83 18.45
C SER A 170 0.35 -19.05 19.57
N ILE A 171 -0.36 -18.08 20.11
CA ILE A 171 0.18 -17.05 20.99
C ILE A 171 -0.88 -16.60 21.99
N ASP A 172 -0.45 -16.08 23.14
CA ASP A 172 -1.37 -15.51 24.12
C ASP A 172 -2.04 -14.22 23.58
N ASN A 173 -3.32 -14.03 23.91
CA ASN A 173 -4.08 -12.85 23.48
C ASN A 173 -3.47 -11.53 23.97
N GLU A 174 -2.83 -11.51 25.15
CA GLU A 174 -2.17 -10.32 25.69
C GLU A 174 -0.96 -9.88 24.84
N ILE A 175 -0.37 -10.80 24.09
CA ILE A 175 0.70 -10.45 23.15
C ILE A 175 0.12 -10.25 21.75
N LEU A 176 -0.87 -11.04 21.35
CA LEU A 176 -1.56 -10.89 20.06
C LEU A 176 -2.15 -9.48 19.89
N LYS A 177 -2.71 -8.89 20.96
CA LYS A 177 -3.23 -7.51 20.96
C LYS A 177 -2.14 -6.48 20.63
N VAL A 178 -0.89 -6.73 21.02
CA VAL A 178 0.23 -5.84 20.67
C VAL A 178 0.42 -5.88 19.15
N TYR A 179 0.55 -7.07 18.56
CA TYR A 179 0.74 -7.16 17.11
C TYR A 179 -0.42 -6.59 16.30
N VAL A 180 -1.67 -7.02 16.57
CA VAL A 180 -2.82 -6.60 15.75
C VAL A 180 -3.35 -5.21 16.10
N GLY A 181 -2.99 -4.67 17.26
CA GLY A 181 -3.27 -3.30 17.67
C GLY A 181 -2.27 -2.27 17.13
N MET A 182 -1.27 -2.70 16.35
CA MET A 182 -0.21 -1.84 15.83
C MET A 182 -0.78 -0.66 15.04
N VAL A 183 -0.30 0.52 15.37
CA VAL A 183 -0.57 1.78 14.64
C VAL A 183 0.70 2.39 14.06
N GLU A 184 1.86 2.05 14.63
CA GLU A 184 3.18 2.55 14.23
C GLU A 184 4.23 1.44 14.35
N ALA A 185 5.20 1.45 13.44
CA ALA A 185 6.39 0.62 13.51
C ALA A 185 7.63 1.45 13.19
N ASP A 186 8.67 1.27 13.98
CA ASP A 186 10.00 1.79 13.76
C ASP A 186 10.92 0.64 13.34
N ALA A 187 11.09 0.50 12.03
CA ALA A 187 11.95 -0.50 11.40
C ALA A 187 13.44 -0.34 11.76
N LEU A 188 13.88 0.89 12.05
CA LEU A 188 15.28 1.20 12.36
C LEU A 188 15.62 0.74 13.78
N HIS A 189 14.71 1.00 14.72
CA HIS A 189 14.89 0.66 16.13
C HIS A 189 14.22 -0.67 16.54
N ASN A 190 13.64 -1.41 15.60
CA ASN A 190 12.97 -2.69 15.84
C ASN A 190 11.85 -2.60 16.87
N THR A 191 11.01 -1.55 16.80
CA THR A 191 9.88 -1.41 17.72
C THR A 191 8.56 -1.30 17.01
N ILE A 192 7.51 -1.81 17.63
CA ILE A 192 6.12 -1.51 17.24
C ILE A 192 5.39 -0.84 18.40
N THR A 193 4.46 0.05 18.06
CA THR A 193 3.57 0.70 19.02
C THR A 193 2.13 0.46 18.63
N SER A 194 1.34 0.10 19.64
CA SER A 194 -0.02 -0.38 19.50
C SER A 194 -0.94 0.38 20.44
N VAL A 195 -2.16 0.61 19.98
CA VAL A 195 -3.17 1.35 20.72
C VAL A 195 -4.42 0.48 20.83
N TRP A 196 -4.82 0.20 22.08
CA TRP A 196 -5.86 -0.78 22.40
C TRP A 196 -6.89 -0.22 23.39
N PRO A 197 -8.15 0.00 22.98
CA PRO A 197 -9.22 0.41 23.88
C PRO A 197 -9.69 -0.75 24.74
N LEU A 198 -10.16 -0.45 25.96
CA LEU A 198 -10.71 -1.41 26.91
C LEU A 198 -12.13 -1.05 27.32
N GLU A 199 -12.91 -2.06 27.73
CA GLU A 199 -14.31 -1.92 28.16
C GLU A 199 -14.48 -0.94 29.34
N ASN A 200 -13.49 -0.86 30.23
CA ASN A 200 -13.47 0.08 31.35
C ASN A 200 -13.15 1.54 30.93
N LYS A 201 -13.21 1.86 29.63
CA LYS A 201 -12.94 3.18 29.05
C LYS A 201 -11.54 3.70 29.33
N THR A 202 -10.58 2.78 29.40
CA THR A 202 -9.15 3.11 29.37
C THR A 202 -8.54 2.73 28.03
N LEU A 203 -7.40 3.34 27.71
CA LEU A 203 -6.63 3.07 26.52
C LEU A 203 -5.25 2.58 26.91
N GLU A 204 -4.84 1.42 26.42
CA GLU A 204 -3.47 0.94 26.52
C GLU A 204 -2.66 1.39 25.31
N ILE A 205 -1.51 2.03 25.57
CA ILE A 205 -0.46 2.31 24.60
C ILE A 205 0.67 1.35 24.92
N LEU A 206 0.90 0.41 24.02
CA LEU A 206 1.79 -0.74 24.20
C LEU A 206 2.96 -0.61 23.24
N LYS A 207 4.19 -0.60 23.76
CA LYS A 207 5.41 -0.58 22.96
C LYS A 207 6.21 -1.83 23.21
N MET A 208 6.65 -2.48 22.13
CA MET A 208 7.35 -3.75 22.19
C MET A 208 8.51 -3.76 21.19
N GLN A 209 9.61 -4.41 21.58
CA GLN A 209 10.68 -4.78 20.67
C GLN A 209 10.22 -5.94 19.78
N GLU A 210 10.35 -5.78 18.47
CA GLU A 210 10.00 -6.76 17.46
C GLU A 210 11.18 -6.89 16.50
N PRO A 211 11.78 -8.08 16.33
CA PRO A 211 12.92 -8.28 15.44
C PRO A 211 12.48 -8.16 13.97
N LEU A 212 12.46 -6.93 13.48
CA LEU A 212 12.09 -6.56 12.11
C LEU A 212 13.27 -6.67 11.15
N THR A 213 14.43 -6.16 11.55
CA THR A 213 15.65 -6.09 10.72
C THR A 213 16.89 -6.69 11.38
N SER A 214 16.83 -6.94 12.69
CA SER A 214 17.90 -7.59 13.45
C SER A 214 17.31 -8.55 14.48
N ILE A 215 18.03 -9.63 14.76
CA ILE A 215 17.69 -10.63 15.78
C ILE A 215 18.79 -10.69 16.84
N GLY A 216 18.39 -10.82 18.10
CA GLY A 216 19.26 -11.21 19.20
C GLY A 216 19.62 -12.70 19.15
N LEU A 217 20.70 -13.09 19.84
CA LEU A 217 21.19 -14.47 19.87
C LEU A 217 20.15 -15.49 20.37
N ASN A 218 19.20 -15.03 21.19
CA ASN A 218 18.16 -15.85 21.79
C ASN A 218 16.76 -15.58 21.21
N ASP A 219 16.65 -14.74 20.18
CA ASP A 219 15.36 -14.39 19.59
C ASP A 219 14.85 -15.57 18.75
N PRO A 220 13.69 -16.15 19.08
CA PRO A 220 13.08 -17.15 18.24
C PRO A 220 12.43 -16.46 17.03
N ILE A 221 12.66 -16.99 15.83
CA ILE A 221 12.04 -16.47 14.58
C ILE A 221 10.51 -16.69 14.56
N PHE A 222 10.03 -17.79 15.16
CA PHE A 222 8.61 -18.18 15.13
C PHE A 222 7.84 -17.89 16.40
N LYS A 223 8.52 -17.90 17.54
CA LYS A 223 7.88 -17.63 18.83
C LYS A 223 8.17 -16.19 19.19
N ASN A 224 7.37 -15.62 20.08
CA ASN A 224 7.85 -14.42 20.74
C ASN A 224 9.11 -14.76 21.52
N ALA A 225 10.16 -13.97 21.34
CA ALA A 225 11.15 -13.85 22.41
C ALA A 225 10.41 -13.34 23.66
N PRO A 226 10.89 -13.60 24.88
CA PRO A 226 10.40 -12.88 26.04
C PRO A 226 10.66 -11.38 25.85
N GLN A 227 9.65 -10.65 25.37
CA GLN A 227 9.74 -9.23 25.08
C GLN A 227 9.21 -8.45 26.28
N ASN A 228 9.96 -7.44 26.71
CA ASN A 228 9.45 -6.44 27.63
C ASN A 228 8.45 -5.56 26.86
N ILE A 229 7.19 -5.58 27.30
CA ILE A 229 6.14 -4.70 26.77
C ILE A 229 6.07 -3.50 27.71
N GLU A 230 6.47 -2.33 27.21
CA GLU A 230 6.21 -1.07 27.88
C GLU A 230 4.73 -0.74 27.73
N LYS A 231 4.05 -0.51 28.86
CA LYS A 231 2.62 -0.25 28.91
C LYS A 231 2.35 1.08 29.59
N THR A 232 1.66 1.96 28.88
CA THR A 232 1.05 3.16 29.43
C THR A 232 -0.46 3.03 29.33
N THR A 233 -1.18 3.31 30.42
CA THR A 233 -2.65 3.27 30.45
C THR A 233 -3.17 4.65 30.81
N ILE A 234 -4.08 5.17 29.98
CA ILE A 234 -4.76 6.46 30.21
C ILE A 234 -6.27 6.24 30.32
N SER A 235 -6.93 6.99 31.20
CA SER A 235 -8.40 7.04 31.24
C SER A 235 -8.89 7.94 30.11
N ILE A 236 -9.91 7.49 29.37
CA ILE A 236 -10.48 8.21 28.23
C ILE A 236 -12.02 8.22 28.29
N GLU A 237 -12.61 8.30 29.49
CA GLU A 237 -14.06 8.24 29.66
C GLU A 237 -14.83 9.27 28.81
N ASP A 238 -14.29 10.49 28.71
CA ASP A 238 -14.90 11.59 27.94
C ASP A 238 -14.92 11.28 26.44
N PHE A 239 -13.97 10.50 25.92
CA PHE A 239 -13.94 10.08 24.50
C PHE A 239 -15.20 9.30 24.09
N TYR A 240 -15.88 8.67 25.06
CA TYR A 240 -17.12 7.92 24.85
C TYR A 240 -18.40 8.73 25.14
N LYS A 241 -18.30 10.04 25.32
CA LYS A 241 -19.47 10.91 25.52
C LYS A 241 -20.39 10.89 24.31
N ASN A 242 -21.70 10.77 24.53
CA ASN A 242 -22.72 10.63 23.49
C ASN A 242 -22.53 9.39 22.57
N ILE A 243 -21.69 8.43 22.97
CA ILE A 243 -21.57 7.13 22.31
C ILE A 243 -22.50 6.14 23.02
N GLY A 244 -23.15 5.27 22.25
CA GLY A 244 -23.94 4.17 22.79
C GLY A 244 -23.12 3.34 23.78
N THR A 245 -23.73 2.98 24.92
CA THR A 245 -23.04 2.28 26.02
C THR A 245 -22.35 0.99 25.56
N TYR A 246 -22.87 0.34 24.52
CA TYR A 246 -22.35 -0.92 23.98
C TYR A 246 -21.41 -0.74 22.78
N ASP A 247 -21.08 0.48 22.36
CA ASP A 247 -20.31 0.73 21.13
C ASP A 247 -18.85 1.12 21.38
N TRP A 248 -18.33 0.94 22.60
CA TRP A 248 -16.97 1.34 22.97
C TRP A 248 -15.87 0.72 22.09
N TYR A 249 -16.14 -0.45 21.51
CA TYR A 249 -15.21 -1.20 20.69
C TYR A 249 -15.23 -0.77 19.21
N GLU A 250 -16.16 0.10 18.78
CA GLU A 250 -16.31 0.57 17.39
C GLU A 250 -15.48 1.85 17.11
N SER A 251 -14.26 1.88 17.65
CA SER A 251 -13.28 2.96 17.47
C SER A 251 -12.15 2.55 16.52
N GLY A 252 -11.47 3.54 15.94
CA GLY A 252 -10.22 3.34 15.20
C GLY A 252 -9.12 4.25 15.72
N PHE A 253 -7.91 3.72 15.82
CA PHE A 253 -6.71 4.45 16.23
C PHE A 253 -5.63 4.37 15.16
N PHE A 254 -4.91 5.47 15.00
CA PHE A 254 -3.99 5.73 13.90
C PHE A 254 -2.76 6.53 14.35
N ASP A 255 -1.65 6.33 13.67
CA ASP A 255 -0.53 7.26 13.70
C ASP A 255 -0.79 8.45 12.76
N GLY A 256 -0.74 9.68 13.28
CA GLY A 256 -0.88 10.90 12.49
C GLY A 256 0.35 11.25 11.67
N LYS A 257 1.50 10.60 11.92
CA LYS A 257 2.83 10.95 11.37
C LYS A 257 3.23 12.42 11.63
N ASP A 258 2.68 13.02 12.69
CA ASP A 258 2.84 14.43 13.06
C ASP A 258 3.23 14.62 14.55
N GLY A 259 3.71 13.54 15.20
CA GLY A 259 4.01 13.50 16.63
C GLY A 259 2.81 13.16 17.52
N TYR A 260 1.65 12.84 16.93
CA TYR A 260 0.45 12.44 17.65
C TYR A 260 -0.15 11.12 17.15
N TYR A 261 -0.73 10.36 18.06
CA TYR A 261 -1.73 9.35 17.73
C TYR A 261 -3.12 9.98 17.73
N TYR A 262 -3.99 9.49 16.86
CA TYR A 262 -5.38 9.93 16.77
C TYR A 262 -6.31 8.74 16.96
N GLY A 263 -7.36 8.92 17.75
CA GLY A 263 -8.46 7.99 17.88
C GLY A 263 -9.77 8.64 17.47
N PHE A 264 -10.64 7.88 16.81
CA PHE A 264 -11.97 8.32 16.42
C PHE A 264 -13.02 7.28 16.77
N ILE A 265 -14.17 7.73 17.25
CA ILE A 265 -15.35 6.91 17.51
C ILE A 265 -16.61 7.66 17.11
N ARG A 266 -17.59 6.95 16.57
CA ARG A 266 -18.80 7.56 16.02
C ARG A 266 -20.06 6.97 16.64
N ASN A 267 -21.03 7.83 16.97
CA ASN A 267 -22.42 7.46 17.14
C ASN A 267 -23.20 7.92 15.91
N LEU A 268 -23.95 6.99 15.28
CA LEU A 268 -24.69 7.29 14.07
C LEU A 268 -26.15 7.55 14.38
N GLU A 269 -26.63 8.69 13.94
CA GLU A 269 -28.02 9.09 14.02
C GLU A 269 -28.63 9.20 12.62
N ASN A 270 -29.93 9.46 12.53
CA ASN A 270 -30.64 9.47 11.25
C ASN A 270 -30.08 10.51 10.26
N ASN A 271 -29.74 11.71 10.74
CA ASN A 271 -29.33 12.85 9.90
C ASN A 271 -27.99 13.48 10.31
N TYR A 272 -27.25 12.87 11.22
CA TYR A 272 -25.93 13.35 11.62
C TYR A 272 -25.09 12.22 12.21
N THR A 273 -23.81 12.49 12.39
CA THR A 273 -22.88 11.63 13.13
C THR A 273 -22.27 12.45 14.26
N ASP A 274 -22.35 11.96 15.50
CA ASP A 274 -21.48 12.46 16.56
C ASP A 274 -20.14 11.73 16.40
N LEU A 275 -19.08 12.49 16.13
CA LEU A 275 -17.71 11.99 15.94
C LEU A 275 -16.84 12.55 17.06
N ASN A 276 -16.38 11.69 17.95
CA ASN A 276 -15.43 12.08 18.97
C ASN A 276 -14.01 11.79 18.47
N ARG A 277 -13.10 12.72 18.75
CA ARG A 277 -11.67 12.60 18.48
C ARG A 277 -10.92 12.59 19.80
N ILE A 278 -9.91 11.73 19.91
CA ILE A 278 -8.83 11.88 20.87
C ILE A 278 -7.51 12.11 20.12
N LYS A 279 -6.76 13.13 20.52
CA LYS A 279 -5.43 13.43 19.99
C LYS A 279 -4.41 13.29 21.11
N ILE A 280 -3.50 12.32 20.97
CA ILE A 280 -2.57 11.87 22.02
C ILE A 280 -1.15 12.19 21.57
N LYS A 281 -0.38 12.92 22.37
CA LYS A 281 1.02 13.22 22.09
C LYS A 281 1.88 11.98 22.33
N LYS A 282 2.74 11.62 21.37
CA LYS A 282 3.56 10.40 21.44
C LYS A 282 4.55 10.39 22.62
N ASP A 283 5.11 11.55 22.96
CA ASP A 283 6.20 11.66 23.95
C ASP A 283 5.78 11.32 25.39
N ASP A 284 4.61 11.82 25.81
CA ASP A 284 4.18 11.81 27.21
C ASP A 284 2.75 11.29 27.40
N CYS A 285 2.09 10.86 26.32
CA CYS A 285 0.72 10.40 26.28
C CYS A 285 -0.32 11.41 26.80
N SER A 286 0.05 12.69 26.95
CA SER A 286 -0.93 13.76 27.19
C SER A 286 -1.87 13.87 25.99
N TYR A 287 -3.14 14.22 26.25
CA TYR A 287 -4.14 14.18 25.19
C TYR A 287 -5.19 15.28 25.32
N THR A 288 -5.89 15.51 24.21
CA THR A 288 -7.10 16.35 24.11
C THR A 288 -8.21 15.54 23.48
N ILE A 289 -9.45 15.83 23.88
CA ILE A 289 -10.65 15.19 23.34
C ILE A 289 -11.57 16.27 22.79
N ASP A 290 -12.11 16.02 21.60
CA ASP A 290 -13.09 16.88 20.95
C ASP A 290 -14.36 16.09 20.62
N HIS A 291 -15.49 16.78 20.69
CA HIS A 291 -16.81 16.25 20.31
C HIS A 291 -17.31 17.01 19.11
N TRP A 292 -17.42 16.34 17.98
CA TRP A 292 -17.87 16.96 16.74
C TRP A 292 -19.24 16.43 16.37
N LYS A 293 -20.10 17.34 15.90
CA LYS A 293 -21.41 17.01 15.36
C LYS A 293 -21.42 17.26 13.86
N LEU A 294 -21.34 16.19 13.08
CA LEU A 294 -21.29 16.25 11.63
C LEU A 294 -22.72 16.18 11.07
N ASN A 295 -23.34 17.35 10.90
CA ASN A 295 -24.71 17.44 10.37
C ASN A 295 -24.78 16.98 8.91
N ASN A 296 -25.82 16.22 8.57
CA ASN A 296 -26.06 15.62 7.24
C ASN A 296 -24.97 14.65 6.76
N ILE A 297 -24.06 14.26 7.65
CA ILE A 297 -23.00 13.29 7.37
C ILE A 297 -23.32 12.03 8.16
N ARG A 298 -23.38 10.89 7.45
CA ARG A 298 -23.63 9.56 8.02
C ARG A 298 -22.41 8.70 7.77
N LEU A 299 -21.53 8.59 8.75
CA LEU A 299 -20.30 7.80 8.62
C LEU A 299 -20.59 6.30 8.82
N TYR A 300 -19.86 5.45 8.11
CA TYR A 300 -19.70 4.05 8.50
C TYR A 300 -18.89 3.95 9.81
N ARG A 301 -18.69 2.73 10.31
CA ARG A 301 -17.78 2.43 11.43
C ARG A 301 -16.37 2.96 11.12
N ILE A 302 -15.64 3.40 12.15
CA ILE A 302 -14.25 3.89 12.01
C ILE A 302 -13.27 2.70 12.03
N GLY A 303 -13.50 1.77 12.93
CA GLY A 303 -12.76 0.53 13.13
C GLY A 303 -13.53 -0.33 14.12
N SER A 304 -13.06 -1.54 14.40
CA SER A 304 -13.60 -2.33 15.50
C SER A 304 -12.57 -3.20 16.19
N TYR A 305 -12.77 -3.35 17.50
CA TYR A 305 -12.03 -4.22 18.40
C TYR A 305 -12.97 -5.31 18.94
N PRO A 306 -12.45 -6.40 19.53
CA PRO A 306 -13.27 -7.43 20.15
C PRO A 306 -14.01 -6.86 21.36
N SER A 307 -15.31 -7.16 21.44
CA SER A 307 -16.14 -6.80 22.60
C SER A 307 -15.86 -7.63 23.86
N SER A 308 -14.91 -8.58 23.79
CA SER A 308 -14.53 -9.45 24.91
C SER A 308 -13.01 -9.60 24.97
N SER A 309 -12.46 -9.73 26.17
CA SER A 309 -11.02 -9.90 26.40
C SER A 309 -10.45 -11.25 25.91
N ASN A 310 -11.31 -12.20 25.55
CA ASN A 310 -10.90 -13.56 25.13
C ASN A 310 -10.51 -13.65 23.65
N SER A 311 -10.41 -12.52 22.95
CA SER A 311 -10.01 -12.47 21.54
C SER A 311 -9.15 -11.24 21.30
N ALA A 312 -8.24 -11.32 20.34
CA ALA A 312 -7.46 -10.18 19.88
C ALA A 312 -7.48 -10.14 18.35
N TYR A 313 -8.29 -9.24 17.81
CA TYR A 313 -8.35 -8.89 16.39
C TYR A 313 -8.67 -7.40 16.24
N LYS A 314 -8.49 -6.84 15.05
CA LYS A 314 -8.89 -5.47 14.72
C LYS A 314 -9.44 -5.44 13.31
N ASN A 315 -10.52 -4.69 13.11
CA ASN A 315 -10.97 -4.33 11.76
C ASN A 315 -10.71 -2.84 11.51
N GLY A 316 -10.07 -2.54 10.38
CA GLY A 316 -9.79 -1.19 9.92
C GLY A 316 -10.78 -0.78 8.84
N TYR A 317 -11.65 0.15 9.18
CA TYR A 317 -12.77 0.58 8.34
C TYR A 317 -12.53 1.99 7.75
N SER A 318 -11.58 2.71 8.32
CA SER A 318 -11.14 4.03 7.89
C SER A 318 -9.62 4.11 7.89
N LEU A 319 -9.10 5.18 7.31
CA LEU A 319 -7.66 5.46 7.21
C LEU A 319 -7.40 6.91 7.58
N LEU A 320 -6.38 7.16 8.40
CA LEU A 320 -5.81 8.49 8.57
C LEU A 320 -4.57 8.61 7.65
N LYS A 321 -4.60 9.55 6.71
CA LYS A 321 -3.46 9.85 5.82
C LYS A 321 -3.32 11.35 5.65
N ASN A 322 -2.09 11.86 5.78
CA ASN A 322 -1.77 13.28 5.56
C ASN A 322 -2.66 14.26 6.34
N GLY A 323 -3.04 13.91 7.58
CA GLY A 323 -3.91 14.72 8.42
C GLY A 323 -5.40 14.65 8.10
N TYR A 324 -5.83 13.78 7.17
CA TYR A 324 -7.24 13.58 6.84
C TYR A 324 -7.69 12.15 7.14
N LEU A 325 -8.85 12.03 7.77
CA LEU A 325 -9.57 10.79 8.03
C LEU A 325 -10.47 10.47 6.82
N TYR A 326 -10.20 9.36 6.16
CA TYR A 326 -10.98 8.80 5.05
C TYR A 326 -11.92 7.73 5.60
N VAL A 327 -13.23 7.99 5.57
CA VAL A 327 -14.27 7.09 6.10
C VAL A 327 -15.41 6.99 5.10
N PRO A 328 -15.82 5.78 4.69
CA PRO A 328 -17.01 5.64 3.88
C PRO A 328 -18.27 6.15 4.58
N ASN A 329 -19.26 6.57 3.80
CA ASN A 329 -20.57 6.79 4.37
C ASN A 329 -21.25 5.47 4.76
N ASN A 330 -22.29 5.56 5.58
CA ASN A 330 -23.04 4.40 6.04
C ASN A 330 -23.62 3.55 4.89
N ASP A 331 -23.98 4.18 3.78
CA ASP A 331 -24.55 3.50 2.60
C ASP A 331 -23.48 2.99 1.62
N CYS A 332 -22.20 3.19 1.94
CA CYS A 332 -21.05 2.72 1.16
C CYS A 332 -21.03 3.17 -0.31
N ASN A 333 -21.50 4.39 -0.60
CA ASN A 333 -21.55 4.98 -1.94
C ASN A 333 -20.75 6.29 -2.06
N LYS A 334 -20.05 6.69 -1.00
CA LYS A 334 -19.04 7.76 -1.02
C LYS A 334 -18.04 7.58 0.10
N ILE A 335 -16.90 8.25 0.01
CA ILE A 335 -15.91 8.38 1.09
C ILE A 335 -15.85 9.83 1.52
N TYR A 336 -16.04 10.08 2.81
CA TYR A 336 -15.76 11.37 3.42
C TYR A 336 -14.27 11.49 3.72
N LYS A 337 -13.69 12.62 3.35
CA LYS A 337 -12.34 13.04 3.72
C LYS A 337 -12.48 14.19 4.72
N ILE A 338 -12.17 13.95 5.99
CA ILE A 338 -12.38 14.87 7.10
C ILE A 338 -11.03 15.27 7.67
N ASN A 339 -10.74 16.55 7.79
CA ASN A 339 -9.50 17.01 8.43
C ASN A 339 -9.48 16.60 9.90
N ALA A 340 -8.44 15.86 10.29
CA ALA A 340 -8.30 15.33 11.64
C ALA A 340 -8.17 16.40 12.71
N ASN A 341 -7.90 17.66 12.36
CA ASN A 341 -7.81 18.80 13.27
C ASN A 341 -8.88 19.87 13.04
N ASN A 342 -9.75 19.70 12.05
CA ASN A 342 -10.77 20.69 11.71
C ASN A 342 -12.07 20.00 11.20
N PRO A 343 -13.11 19.84 12.04
CA PRO A 343 -14.32 19.12 11.65
C PRO A 343 -15.20 19.83 10.61
N VAL A 344 -14.90 21.08 10.24
CA VAL A 344 -15.62 21.79 9.17
C VAL A 344 -14.95 21.61 7.80
N ASP A 345 -13.70 21.14 7.77
CA ASP A 345 -12.97 20.83 6.54
C ASP A 345 -13.27 19.37 6.17
N VAL A 346 -14.34 19.22 5.39
CA VAL A 346 -14.88 17.94 4.93
C VAL A 346 -15.13 18.01 3.44
N SER A 347 -14.62 17.02 2.71
CA SER A 347 -14.95 16.79 1.30
C SER A 347 -15.47 15.37 1.07
N GLU A 348 -16.08 15.14 -0.09
CA GLU A 348 -16.66 13.86 -0.47
C GLU A 348 -16.01 13.35 -1.76
N ILE A 349 -15.71 12.06 -1.79
CA ILE A 349 -15.30 11.32 -2.98
C ILE A 349 -16.47 10.40 -3.35
N ALA A 350 -17.16 10.73 -4.44
CA ALA A 350 -18.33 9.97 -4.90
C ALA A 350 -17.92 8.60 -5.45
N ILE A 351 -18.74 7.57 -5.19
CA ILE A 351 -18.56 6.22 -5.73
C ILE A 351 -19.77 5.88 -6.61
N ASP A 352 -19.52 5.50 -7.85
CA ASP A 352 -20.54 5.14 -8.85
C ASP A 352 -20.67 3.62 -9.09
N PHE A 353 -19.94 2.82 -8.30
CA PHE A 353 -19.99 1.35 -8.31
C PHE A 353 -20.32 0.77 -6.93
N GLU A 354 -20.67 -0.52 -6.89
CA GLU A 354 -20.93 -1.23 -5.62
C GLU A 354 -19.61 -1.40 -4.82
N MET A 355 -19.47 -0.64 -3.74
CA MET A 355 -18.36 -0.82 -2.81
C MET A 355 -18.66 -1.99 -1.85
N LYS A 356 -17.85 -3.05 -1.93
CA LYS A 356 -17.88 -4.12 -0.91
C LYS A 356 -16.85 -3.81 0.17
N TYR A 357 -17.36 -3.65 1.38
CA TYR A 357 -16.59 -3.08 2.48
C TYR A 357 -16.03 -4.13 3.45
N THR A 358 -16.58 -5.34 3.40
CA THR A 358 -16.12 -6.50 4.16
C THR A 358 -16.00 -7.68 3.23
N SER A 359 -14.88 -8.37 3.33
CA SER A 359 -14.45 -9.58 2.61
C SER A 359 -13.91 -9.44 1.19
N GLY A 360 -12.70 -8.86 1.07
CA GLY A 360 -11.68 -9.69 0.42
C GLY A 360 -11.58 -11.02 1.18
N GLU A 361 -11.37 -12.16 0.52
CA GLU A 361 -11.58 -13.50 1.11
C GLU A 361 -10.82 -13.79 2.41
N SER A 362 -9.91 -12.93 2.88
CA SER A 362 -9.31 -13.02 4.21
C SER A 362 -8.76 -11.69 4.75
N THR A 363 -9.38 -10.53 4.51
CA THR A 363 -8.88 -9.23 5.03
C THR A 363 -9.81 -8.58 6.06
N SER A 364 -9.21 -7.91 7.04
CA SER A 364 -9.90 -7.09 8.05
C SER A 364 -9.73 -5.58 7.80
N LEU A 365 -9.13 -5.19 6.66
CA LEU A 365 -8.98 -3.80 6.25
C LEU A 365 -9.90 -3.48 5.07
N GLY A 366 -10.90 -2.64 5.30
CA GLY A 366 -11.81 -2.12 4.26
C GLY A 366 -11.16 -1.01 3.43
N ILE A 367 -10.23 -0.26 4.03
CA ILE A 367 -9.43 0.79 3.39
C ILE A 367 -8.04 0.83 4.04
N TYR A 368 -6.98 1.02 3.25
CA TYR A 368 -5.60 1.00 3.75
C TYR A 368 -4.65 1.79 2.85
N GLU A 369 -3.55 2.27 3.43
CA GLU A 369 -2.45 2.89 2.69
C GLU A 369 -1.56 1.81 2.06
N TRP A 370 -1.20 1.97 0.79
CA TRP A 370 -0.23 1.12 0.10
C TRP A 370 0.69 1.98 -0.77
N GLY A 371 1.92 2.18 -0.33
CA GLY A 371 2.75 3.25 -0.90
C GLY A 371 2.10 4.61 -0.62
N ASP A 372 1.96 5.45 -1.63
CA ASP A 372 1.30 6.75 -1.49
C ASP A 372 -0.21 6.71 -1.85
N TYR A 373 -0.72 5.56 -2.31
CA TYR A 373 -2.12 5.37 -2.70
C TYR A 373 -2.98 4.85 -1.55
N ILE A 374 -4.28 5.11 -1.64
CA ILE A 374 -5.28 4.52 -0.74
C ILE A 374 -6.03 3.42 -1.47
N LEU A 375 -6.08 2.23 -0.89
CA LEU A 375 -6.61 1.02 -1.51
C LEU A 375 -7.80 0.50 -0.70
N GLY A 376 -8.82 0.02 -1.40
CA GLY A 376 -9.89 -0.81 -0.85
C GLY A 376 -10.06 -2.10 -1.64
N TYR A 377 -11.14 -2.85 -1.43
CA TYR A 377 -11.33 -4.15 -2.08
C TYR A 377 -11.49 -4.08 -3.62
N LYS A 378 -12.17 -3.03 -4.12
CA LYS A 378 -12.42 -2.80 -5.56
C LYS A 378 -12.11 -1.38 -6.02
N PHE A 379 -11.25 -0.68 -5.28
CA PHE A 379 -10.92 0.68 -5.63
C PHE A 379 -9.50 1.06 -5.22
N VAL A 380 -9.01 2.10 -5.89
CA VAL A 380 -7.80 2.84 -5.56
C VAL A 380 -8.18 4.32 -5.55
N ILE A 381 -7.60 5.10 -4.64
CA ILE A 381 -7.66 6.57 -4.64
C ILE A 381 -6.24 7.08 -4.83
N ASP A 382 -6.07 7.98 -5.80
CA ASP A 382 -4.79 8.61 -6.12
C ASP A 382 -4.54 9.89 -5.28
N GLY A 383 -3.44 10.59 -5.57
CA GLY A 383 -3.03 11.77 -4.80
C GLY A 383 -3.94 12.99 -4.99
N ASP A 384 -4.78 12.99 -6.02
CA ASP A 384 -5.74 14.06 -6.34
C ASP A 384 -7.16 13.69 -5.89
N ASP A 385 -7.29 12.67 -5.03
CA ASP A 385 -8.55 12.10 -4.55
C ASP A 385 -9.45 11.50 -5.66
N ASN A 386 -8.89 11.16 -6.83
CA ASN A 386 -9.67 10.45 -7.86
C ASN A 386 -9.82 8.98 -7.46
N ILE A 387 -11.06 8.49 -7.46
CA ILE A 387 -11.35 7.09 -7.24
C ILE A 387 -11.38 6.32 -8.56
N ILE A 388 -10.64 5.22 -8.60
CA ILE A 388 -10.54 4.32 -9.75
C ILE A 388 -11.14 2.98 -9.33
N GLN A 389 -12.18 2.54 -10.03
CA GLN A 389 -12.72 1.19 -9.86
C GLN A 389 -11.69 0.16 -10.34
N THR A 390 -11.45 -0.86 -9.52
CA THR A 390 -10.54 -1.96 -9.85
C THR A 390 -11.25 -3.30 -9.87
N SER A 391 -10.61 -4.30 -10.48
CA SER A 391 -10.92 -5.70 -10.19
C SER A 391 -10.81 -5.97 -8.68
N ASN A 392 -11.47 -7.02 -8.22
CA ASN A 392 -11.36 -7.48 -6.84
C ASN A 392 -9.89 -7.79 -6.51
N ALA A 393 -9.43 -7.38 -5.33
CA ALA A 393 -8.12 -7.75 -4.80
C ALA A 393 -8.25 -8.36 -3.41
N THR A 394 -7.58 -9.48 -3.16
CA THR A 394 -7.58 -10.12 -1.84
C THR A 394 -6.33 -9.73 -1.06
N PHE A 395 -6.52 -9.22 0.15
CA PHE A 395 -5.44 -8.80 1.04
C PHE A 395 -5.37 -9.65 2.30
N TYR A 396 -4.85 -10.87 2.13
CA TYR A 396 -4.91 -11.92 3.13
C TYR A 396 -4.29 -11.59 4.49
N ASP A 397 -5.01 -11.95 5.54
CA ASP A 397 -4.57 -12.05 6.92
C ASP A 397 -3.89 -10.78 7.46
N MET A 398 -4.32 -9.60 6.98
CA MET A 398 -3.79 -8.30 7.39
C MET A 398 -4.85 -7.48 8.15
N MET A 399 -4.46 -6.98 9.32
CA MET A 399 -5.29 -6.18 10.25
C MET A 399 -4.66 -4.83 10.62
N THR A 400 -3.41 -4.63 10.22
CA THR A 400 -2.54 -3.53 10.64
C THR A 400 -2.08 -2.70 9.44
N PRO A 401 -1.64 -1.44 9.64
CA PRO A 401 -0.85 -0.75 8.62
C PRO A 401 0.39 -1.59 8.25
N SER A 402 0.82 -1.53 7.00
CA SER A 402 2.02 -2.25 6.60
C SER A 402 3.29 -1.51 7.00
N ILE A 403 4.29 -2.24 7.48
CA ILE A 403 5.66 -1.77 7.73
C ILE A 403 6.46 -1.84 6.43
N GLU A 404 7.16 -0.78 6.09
CA GLU A 404 7.92 -0.66 4.85
C GLU A 404 9.38 -1.11 4.99
N PHE A 405 9.81 -2.05 4.13
CA PHE A 405 11.19 -2.53 4.02
C PHE A 405 11.62 -2.52 2.56
N GLY A 406 12.01 -1.33 2.12
CA GLY A 406 12.21 -1.05 0.72
C GLY A 406 11.01 -1.47 -0.15
N PRO A 407 11.17 -2.39 -1.13
CA PRO A 407 10.05 -2.87 -1.95
C PRO A 407 9.10 -3.81 -1.18
N PHE A 408 9.49 -4.30 -0.01
CA PHE A 408 8.66 -5.19 0.81
C PHE A 408 7.72 -4.44 1.73
N ARG A 409 6.66 -5.14 2.14
CA ARG A 409 5.70 -4.71 3.14
C ARG A 409 5.46 -5.87 4.11
N VAL A 410 5.59 -5.61 5.41
CA VAL A 410 5.25 -6.58 6.46
C VAL A 410 3.98 -6.14 7.17
N GLY A 411 3.12 -7.08 7.52
CA GLY A 411 1.91 -6.78 8.28
C GLY A 411 1.47 -7.96 9.13
N TYR A 412 0.65 -7.64 10.13
CA TYR A 412 0.13 -8.61 11.09
C TYR A 412 -1.37 -8.80 10.97
N GLY A 413 -1.84 -10.00 11.27
CA GLY A 413 -3.25 -10.32 11.48
C GLY A 413 -3.44 -11.47 12.45
N SER A 414 -4.69 -11.85 12.72
CA SER A 414 -5.00 -12.92 13.64
C SER A 414 -6.19 -13.76 13.24
N PHE A 415 -6.17 -15.03 13.65
CA PHE A 415 -7.33 -15.91 13.57
C PHE A 415 -7.27 -17.01 14.63
N ARG A 416 -8.33 -17.12 15.44
CA ARG A 416 -8.48 -18.15 16.50
C ARG A 416 -7.25 -18.30 17.41
N GLY A 417 -6.70 -17.18 17.90
CA GLY A 417 -5.54 -17.16 18.79
C GLY A 417 -4.18 -17.37 18.10
N ASN A 418 -4.15 -17.42 16.76
CA ASN A 418 -2.90 -17.43 16.00
C ASN A 418 -2.55 -16.02 15.53
N LEU A 419 -1.29 -15.63 15.68
CA LEU A 419 -0.70 -14.49 15.01
C LEU A 419 -0.30 -14.91 13.59
N TYR A 420 -0.63 -14.09 12.60
CA TYR A 420 -0.13 -14.19 11.23
C TYR A 420 0.85 -13.05 10.98
N LYS A 421 2.07 -13.37 10.54
CA LYS A 421 3.04 -12.39 10.03
C LYS A 421 3.12 -12.56 8.52
N ASN A 422 2.75 -11.54 7.76
CA ASN A 422 2.71 -11.61 6.31
C ASN A 422 3.85 -10.80 5.69
N LEU A 423 4.45 -11.34 4.64
CA LEU A 423 5.39 -10.65 3.78
C LEU A 423 4.76 -10.43 2.41
N TYR A 424 4.70 -9.18 2.01
CA TYR A 424 4.23 -8.75 0.71
C TYR A 424 5.33 -8.04 -0.08
N LEU A 425 5.24 -8.12 -1.40
CA LEU A 425 5.96 -7.27 -2.34
C LEU A 425 5.02 -6.19 -2.89
N HIS A 426 5.48 -4.95 -2.81
CA HIS A 426 4.87 -3.81 -3.48
C HIS A 426 5.27 -3.83 -4.96
N THR A 427 4.45 -4.41 -5.83
CA THR A 427 4.89 -4.69 -7.21
C THR A 427 5.10 -3.46 -8.10
N PRO A 428 4.35 -2.34 -8.01
CA PRO A 428 4.61 -1.14 -8.81
C PRO A 428 5.72 -0.28 -8.19
N TYR A 429 6.87 -0.90 -7.89
CA TYR A 429 8.07 -0.17 -7.47
C TYR A 429 8.83 0.40 -8.67
N LEU A 430 9.63 1.43 -8.42
CA LEU A 430 10.59 2.00 -9.35
C LEU A 430 11.88 1.20 -9.26
N GLY A 431 12.11 0.27 -10.20
CA GLY A 431 13.36 -0.50 -10.33
C GLY A 431 14.44 0.30 -11.05
N THR A 432 14.01 1.17 -11.95
CA THR A 432 14.83 2.23 -12.54
C THR A 432 14.07 3.54 -12.55
N ILE A 433 14.77 4.64 -12.76
CA ILE A 433 14.17 5.95 -13.04
C ILE A 433 14.87 6.52 -14.27
N ASN A 434 14.10 6.78 -15.32
CA ASN A 434 14.56 7.39 -16.56
C ASN A 434 13.70 8.62 -16.83
N ASN A 435 14.19 9.80 -16.45
CA ASN A 435 13.54 11.05 -16.82
C ASN A 435 13.94 11.42 -18.23
N LEU A 436 12.95 11.81 -19.04
CA LEU A 436 13.20 12.26 -20.39
C LEU A 436 13.79 13.67 -20.37
N SER A 437 14.79 13.91 -21.22
CA SER A 437 15.38 15.24 -21.43
C SER A 437 14.34 16.31 -21.81
N SER A 438 13.26 15.88 -22.49
CA SER A 438 12.06 16.68 -22.68
C SER A 438 10.80 15.81 -22.69
N PRO A 439 9.66 16.31 -22.20
CA PRO A 439 8.40 15.58 -22.24
C PRO A 439 7.96 15.30 -23.67
N ILE A 440 7.49 14.08 -23.93
CA ILE A 440 6.93 13.67 -25.22
C ILE A 440 5.42 13.60 -25.14
N LEU A 441 4.74 13.79 -26.28
CA LEU A 441 3.28 13.67 -26.37
C LEU A 441 2.90 12.52 -27.30
N LYS A 442 2.28 11.49 -26.73
CA LYS A 442 1.66 10.39 -27.48
C LYS A 442 0.19 10.71 -27.75
N THR A 443 -0.18 10.72 -29.02
CA THR A 443 -1.56 10.95 -29.52
C THR A 443 -2.08 9.73 -30.29
N ALA A 444 -3.38 9.72 -30.56
CA ALA A 444 -4.06 8.58 -31.19
C ALA A 444 -3.74 8.35 -32.68
N ASP A 445 -2.96 9.23 -33.30
CA ASP A 445 -2.40 9.09 -34.65
C ASP A 445 -1.00 8.46 -34.64
N LYS A 446 -0.45 8.11 -33.47
CA LYS A 446 0.88 7.53 -33.34
C LYS A 446 0.84 6.17 -32.66
N THR A 447 1.63 5.21 -33.13
CA THR A 447 2.06 4.05 -32.32
C THR A 447 3.32 4.41 -31.54
N MET A 448 3.62 3.65 -30.49
CA MET A 448 4.85 3.81 -29.72
C MET A 448 5.53 2.47 -29.50
N LYS A 449 6.82 2.39 -29.79
CA LYS A 449 7.68 1.29 -29.37
C LYS A 449 8.68 1.82 -28.34
N ILE A 450 8.87 1.07 -27.27
CA ILE A 450 9.89 1.35 -26.26
C ILE A 450 10.85 0.19 -26.24
N THR A 451 12.12 0.46 -26.56
CA THR A 451 13.23 -0.47 -26.34
C THR A 451 13.99 -0.02 -25.11
N TYR A 452 14.10 -0.89 -24.10
CA TYR A 452 14.86 -0.62 -22.90
C TYR A 452 15.97 -1.65 -22.78
N THR A 453 17.21 -1.22 -22.62
CA THR A 453 18.36 -2.11 -22.41
C THR A 453 18.92 -1.91 -21.01
N LEU A 454 19.10 -3.01 -20.28
CA LEU A 454 19.86 -3.05 -19.03
C LEU A 454 21.13 -3.87 -19.27
N THR A 455 22.30 -3.30 -18.96
CA THR A 455 23.60 -3.94 -19.09
C THR A 455 24.37 -3.93 -17.79
N GLU A 456 25.21 -4.93 -17.60
CA GLU A 456 26.20 -5.02 -16.54
C GLU A 456 27.47 -4.30 -16.98
N GLU A 457 27.88 -3.28 -16.21
CA GLU A 457 29.21 -2.69 -16.26
C GLU A 457 30.14 -3.43 -15.29
N GLU A 458 31.38 -3.68 -15.70
CA GLU A 458 32.44 -4.28 -14.87
C GLU A 458 32.82 -3.40 -13.66
#